data_AF-A0A6H9YHA7-F1
#
_entry.id   AF-A0A6H9YHA7-F1
#
_cell.length_a   1.000
_cell.length_b   1.000
_cell.length_c   1.000
_cell.angle_alpha   90.00
_cell.angle_beta   90.00
_cell.angle_gamma   90.00
#
_symmetry.space_group_name_H-M   'P 1'
#
loop_
_entity.id
_entity.type
_entity.pdbx_description
1 polymer ?
#
loop_
_entity_poly.entity_id
_entity_poly.type
_entity_poly.pdbx_seq_one_letter_code
_entity_poly.pdbx_strand_id
1 'polypeptide(L)'
;MTRIWKRVGAAGIAMVLATVMSPAVSAQQRHALAFDLSFDPDKGSKSGSPLDHLPGHIRLLDVDLPGGAKPMRADWSPDGDRLVFLDAPIGGVWEYDLDGGAARNLTAKFLPGGVLRAHHLSNGDLVLCAPPKRNAHDPVSDRFAGRLWVLPRPLGSRAPVQLGAPCWEGVAVSKQPGSTRIAWNESSVDFTADPADIVREALFGRSRILTGRIVYNRAGTPKLVDRKVVLDKTDVSVITPAVEAQDFRRLHDRDRDSDDELIFSAYFHNGGQAMGVDLDTGKVTDYAPGSWFYEEAEGIDPAGRYVLVERDLAFVFFPGELDIWRLVLDGGGKFERVTTFNHYAGYGATNPVVSPDGGSIAFQLERADSEHGQGHGLLLFDLAKWSGRPTP
;
A
#
# COMPACT_ATOMS: atom_id res chain seq x y z
N MET A 1 -29.43 12.49 11.36
CA MET A 1 -28.20 11.94 11.96
C MET A 1 -27.06 12.97 12.17
N THR A 2 -27.22 14.22 11.74
CA THR A 2 -26.25 15.34 11.85
C THR A 2 -26.06 15.96 13.24
N ARG A 3 -26.72 15.46 14.30
CA ARG A 3 -26.67 16.04 15.67
C ARG A 3 -25.85 15.26 16.69
N ILE A 4 -25.54 13.98 16.45
CA ILE A 4 -24.81 13.15 17.43
C ILE A 4 -23.31 13.46 17.41
N TRP A 5 -22.73 13.68 16.24
CA TRP A 5 -21.28 13.87 16.08
C TRP A 5 -20.78 15.29 16.36
N LYS A 6 -21.65 16.32 16.37
CA LYS A 6 -21.27 17.64 16.90
C LYS A 6 -20.93 17.64 18.40
N ARG A 7 -21.19 16.54 19.11
CA ARG A 7 -20.90 16.39 20.55
C ARG A 7 -19.74 15.44 20.87
N VAL A 8 -19.26 14.66 19.91
CA VAL A 8 -18.09 13.80 20.10
C VAL A 8 -16.85 14.61 19.70
N GLY A 9 -16.39 15.46 20.61
CA GLY A 9 -15.09 16.13 20.46
C GLY A 9 -13.93 15.12 20.57
N ALA A 10 -12.69 15.58 20.40
CA ALA A 10 -11.47 14.76 20.47
C ALA A 10 -11.41 13.82 21.70
N ALA A 11 -12.02 14.21 22.82
CA ALA A 11 -12.14 13.38 24.03
C ALA A 11 -13.01 12.13 23.86
N GLY A 12 -14.04 12.17 23.00
CA GLY A 12 -14.90 11.02 22.72
C GLY A 12 -14.22 9.99 21.80
N ILE A 13 -13.36 10.44 20.88
CA ILE A 13 -12.53 9.57 20.05
C ILE A 13 -11.44 8.89 20.92
N ALA A 14 -10.76 9.67 21.76
CA ALA A 14 -9.72 9.16 22.67
C ALA A 14 -10.26 8.12 23.69
N MET A 15 -11.49 8.31 24.18
CA MET A 15 -12.11 7.38 25.13
C MET A 15 -12.52 6.05 24.47
N VAL A 16 -12.91 6.07 23.19
CA VAL A 16 -13.18 4.85 22.42
C VAL A 16 -11.88 4.12 22.07
N LEU A 17 -10.82 4.84 21.64
CA LEU A 17 -9.49 4.27 21.43
C LEU A 17 -8.94 3.57 22.69
N ALA A 18 -9.06 4.20 23.86
CA ALA A 18 -8.59 3.62 25.12
C ALA A 18 -9.34 2.34 25.54
N THR A 19 -10.60 2.19 25.11
CA THR A 19 -11.45 1.05 25.51
C THR A 19 -11.29 -0.14 24.55
N VAL A 20 -11.18 0.11 23.25
CA VAL A 20 -11.08 -0.93 22.20
C VAL A 20 -9.70 -1.55 22.13
N MET A 21 -8.65 -0.80 22.46
CA MET A 21 -7.28 -1.24 22.24
C MET A 21 -6.60 -1.88 23.47
N SER A 22 -7.30 -1.99 24.60
CA SER A 22 -6.75 -2.58 25.82
C SER A 22 -6.23 -4.03 25.60
N PRO A 23 -5.04 -4.40 26.12
CA PRO A 23 -4.45 -5.73 25.94
C PRO A 23 -5.26 -6.86 26.59
N ALA A 24 -6.28 -6.53 27.40
CA ALA A 24 -7.23 -7.48 27.98
C ALA A 24 -8.34 -7.93 27.01
N VAL A 25 -8.36 -7.42 25.77
CA VAL A 25 -9.42 -7.65 24.77
C VAL A 25 -8.84 -8.45 23.60
N SER A 26 -9.29 -9.70 23.44
CA SER A 26 -8.87 -10.58 22.33
C SER A 26 -9.29 -10.02 20.97
N ALA A 27 -8.65 -10.43 19.86
CA ALA A 27 -9.04 -10.03 18.50
C ALA A 27 -10.54 -10.25 18.24
N GLN A 28 -11.09 -11.35 18.75
CA GLN A 28 -12.51 -11.69 18.68
C GLN A 28 -13.41 -10.76 19.52
N GLN A 29 -12.89 -10.19 20.61
CA GLN A 29 -13.60 -9.20 21.44
C GLN A 29 -13.46 -7.76 20.88
N ARG A 30 -12.43 -7.45 20.09
CA ARG A 30 -12.30 -6.17 19.37
C ARG A 30 -13.37 -6.03 18.28
N HIS A 31 -13.69 -7.12 17.58
CA HIS A 31 -14.84 -7.20 16.67
C HIS A 31 -16.18 -6.97 17.40
N ALA A 32 -16.32 -7.42 18.65
CA ALA A 32 -17.56 -7.28 19.42
C ALA A 32 -17.75 -5.89 20.07
N LEU A 33 -16.68 -5.09 20.21
CA LEU A 33 -16.70 -3.75 20.80
C LEU A 33 -16.71 -2.62 19.76
N ALA A 34 -16.35 -2.91 18.51
CA ALA A 34 -16.72 -2.09 17.38
C ALA A 34 -18.24 -2.22 17.20
N PHE A 35 -18.95 -1.09 17.07
CA PHE A 35 -20.25 -1.16 16.42
C PHE A 35 -19.97 -1.60 14.98
N ASP A 36 -20.11 -2.90 14.70
CA ASP A 36 -19.84 -3.52 13.41
C ASP A 36 -20.95 -3.14 12.41
N LEU A 37 -21.05 -1.84 12.15
CA LEU A 37 -21.95 -1.22 11.20
C LEU A 37 -21.24 -1.26 9.85
N SER A 38 -21.34 -2.42 9.19
CA SER A 38 -21.04 -2.51 7.77
C SER A 38 -22.22 -2.00 6.95
N PHE A 39 -21.93 -1.18 5.95
CA PHE A 39 -22.86 -0.65 4.95
C PHE A 39 -22.77 -1.43 3.64
N ASP A 40 -21.97 -2.51 3.61
CA ASP A 40 -21.96 -3.47 2.53
C ASP A 40 -22.93 -4.60 2.85
N PRO A 41 -24.11 -4.66 2.20
CA PRO A 41 -25.12 -5.67 2.51
C PRO A 41 -24.66 -7.10 2.17
N ASP A 42 -23.63 -7.24 1.33
CA ASP A 42 -23.15 -8.53 0.85
C ASP A 42 -21.87 -8.98 1.57
N LYS A 43 -21.27 -8.16 2.44
CA LYS A 43 -20.03 -8.52 3.17
C LYS A 43 -20.27 -9.77 4.02
N GLY A 44 -19.44 -10.80 3.80
CA GLY A 44 -19.55 -12.10 4.46
C GLY A 44 -20.83 -12.89 4.16
N SER A 45 -21.63 -12.49 3.17
CA SER A 45 -22.90 -13.15 2.83
C SER A 45 -22.73 -14.52 2.17
N LYS A 46 -21.55 -14.79 1.57
CA LYS A 46 -21.22 -16.03 0.88
C LYS A 46 -20.31 -16.91 1.73
N SER A 47 -20.49 -18.22 1.60
CA SER A 47 -19.60 -19.25 2.16
C SER A 47 -18.65 -19.79 1.08
N GLY A 48 -17.62 -20.53 1.49
CA GLY A 48 -16.60 -21.07 0.59
C GLY A 48 -15.49 -20.07 0.27
N SER A 49 -14.74 -20.30 -0.82
CA SER A 49 -13.66 -19.41 -1.25
C SER A 49 -14.08 -18.56 -2.46
N PRO A 50 -13.64 -17.28 -2.55
CA PRO A 50 -13.77 -16.52 -3.79
C PRO A 50 -12.98 -17.15 -4.95
N LEU A 51 -11.93 -17.93 -4.66
CA LEU A 51 -11.12 -18.60 -5.68
C LEU A 51 -11.90 -19.64 -6.48
N ASP A 52 -12.94 -20.24 -5.88
CA ASP A 52 -13.80 -21.22 -6.56
C ASP A 52 -14.78 -20.57 -7.55
N HIS A 53 -14.87 -19.23 -7.54
CA HIS A 53 -15.88 -18.45 -8.26
C HIS A 53 -15.31 -17.22 -8.96
N LEU A 54 -14.03 -17.28 -9.37
CA LEU A 54 -13.40 -16.14 -10.06
C LEU A 54 -14.14 -15.82 -11.36
N PRO A 55 -14.48 -14.53 -11.61
CA PRO A 55 -15.05 -14.14 -12.88
C PRO A 55 -14.01 -14.29 -14.00
N GLY A 56 -14.44 -14.43 -15.26
CA GLY A 56 -13.53 -14.72 -16.40
C GLY A 56 -12.46 -13.66 -16.72
N HIS A 57 -12.48 -12.52 -16.03
CA HIS A 57 -11.46 -11.47 -16.11
C HIS A 57 -10.47 -11.52 -14.93
N ILE A 58 -10.58 -12.47 -14.00
CA ILE A 58 -9.64 -12.67 -12.90
C ILE A 58 -9.09 -14.10 -12.96
N ARG A 59 -7.78 -14.25 -12.77
CA ARG A 59 -7.15 -15.56 -12.61
C ARG A 59 -6.17 -15.56 -11.44
N LEU A 60 -6.07 -16.69 -10.74
CA LEU A 60 -4.98 -16.95 -9.80
C LEU A 60 -3.66 -17.09 -10.57
N LEU A 61 -2.60 -16.50 -10.04
CA LEU A 61 -1.23 -16.73 -10.51
C LEU A 61 -0.66 -17.93 -9.76
N ASP A 62 -0.53 -19.05 -10.44
CA ASP A 62 0.04 -20.28 -9.86
C ASP A 62 1.58 -20.16 -9.84
N VAL A 63 2.09 -19.64 -8.72
CA VAL A 63 3.53 -19.48 -8.49
C VAL A 63 3.99 -20.58 -7.55
N ASP A 64 4.84 -21.48 -8.05
CA ASP A 64 5.46 -22.52 -7.22
C ASP A 64 6.60 -21.93 -6.38
N LEU A 65 6.42 -21.91 -5.06
CA LEU A 65 7.39 -21.41 -4.10
C LEU A 65 7.79 -22.49 -3.09
N PRO A 66 9.06 -22.51 -2.65
CA PRO A 66 9.53 -23.46 -1.66
C PRO A 66 8.68 -23.44 -0.38
N GLY A 67 8.41 -24.63 0.16
CA GLY A 67 7.68 -24.76 1.43
C GLY A 67 6.20 -24.37 1.37
N GLY A 68 5.63 -24.17 0.18
CA GLY A 68 4.22 -23.79 0.03
C GLY A 68 3.95 -22.33 0.38
N ALA A 69 4.99 -21.49 0.42
CA ALA A 69 4.87 -20.05 0.62
C ALA A 69 3.92 -19.43 -0.42
N LYS A 70 3.32 -18.28 -0.07
CA LYS A 70 2.33 -17.60 -0.91
C LYS A 70 2.86 -16.25 -1.36
N PRO A 71 2.83 -15.96 -2.68
CA PRO A 71 3.31 -14.68 -3.18
C PRO A 71 2.38 -13.54 -2.71
N MET A 72 2.97 -12.39 -2.38
CA MET A 72 2.27 -11.20 -1.88
C MET A 72 3.01 -9.91 -2.24
N ARG A 73 2.32 -8.76 -2.14
CA ARG A 73 2.91 -7.41 -2.31
C ARG A 73 3.68 -7.25 -3.62
N ALA A 74 2.98 -7.46 -4.72
CA ALA A 74 3.58 -7.44 -6.05
C ALA A 74 3.88 -6.00 -6.53
N ASP A 75 4.83 -5.85 -7.45
CA ASP A 75 5.06 -4.65 -8.25
C ASP A 75 5.48 -5.07 -9.67
N TRP A 76 5.04 -4.30 -10.67
CA TRP A 76 5.30 -4.59 -12.08
C TRP A 76 6.69 -4.16 -12.53
N SER A 77 7.33 -4.97 -13.36
CA SER A 77 8.51 -4.51 -14.11
C SER A 77 8.13 -3.37 -15.06
N PRO A 78 9.08 -2.47 -15.41
CA PRO A 78 8.77 -1.32 -16.26
C PRO A 78 8.29 -1.68 -17.67
N ASP A 79 8.63 -2.87 -18.16
CA ASP A 79 8.16 -3.42 -19.44
C ASP A 79 6.79 -4.11 -19.35
N GLY A 80 6.32 -4.43 -18.13
CA GLY A 80 5.05 -5.10 -17.91
C GLY A 80 5.09 -6.63 -18.05
N ASP A 81 6.24 -7.22 -18.35
CA ASP A 81 6.36 -8.66 -18.63
C ASP A 81 6.63 -9.49 -17.36
N ARG A 82 6.91 -8.84 -16.23
CA ARG A 82 7.30 -9.51 -14.98
C ARG A 82 6.67 -8.85 -13.77
N LEU A 83 6.59 -9.64 -12.70
CA LEU A 83 6.28 -9.16 -11.36
C LEU A 83 7.47 -9.39 -10.45
N VAL A 84 7.75 -8.45 -9.56
CA VAL A 84 8.43 -8.76 -8.30
C VAL A 84 7.41 -8.91 -7.19
N PHE A 85 7.67 -9.78 -6.23
CA PHE A 85 6.79 -10.04 -5.08
C PHE A 85 7.59 -10.60 -3.91
N LEU A 86 6.93 -10.76 -2.76
CA LEU A 86 7.48 -11.34 -1.54
C LEU A 86 6.87 -12.70 -1.24
N ASP A 87 7.62 -13.58 -0.57
CA ASP A 87 7.14 -14.91 -0.13
C ASP A 87 6.60 -14.95 1.32
N ALA A 88 6.68 -13.83 2.03
CA ALA A 88 6.18 -13.64 3.40
C ALA A 88 6.00 -12.13 3.69
N PRO A 89 5.26 -11.74 4.76
CA PRO A 89 5.09 -10.32 5.12
C PRO A 89 6.40 -9.55 5.29
N ILE A 90 7.45 -10.23 5.73
CA ILE A 90 8.84 -9.79 5.64
C ILE A 90 9.63 -10.99 5.09
N GLY A 91 9.84 -11.01 3.78
CA GLY A 91 10.24 -12.22 3.04
C GLY A 91 11.37 -12.00 2.03
N GLY A 92 11.70 -13.05 1.28
CA GLY A 92 12.57 -12.94 0.12
C GLY A 92 11.87 -12.22 -1.03
N VAL A 93 12.63 -11.48 -1.84
CA VAL A 93 12.13 -10.88 -3.07
C VAL A 93 12.30 -11.86 -4.21
N TRP A 94 11.22 -12.12 -4.93
CA TRP A 94 11.17 -13.00 -6.08
C TRP A 94 10.81 -12.20 -7.32
N GLU A 95 11.28 -12.65 -8.47
CA GLU A 95 10.87 -12.21 -9.81
C GLU A 95 10.10 -13.34 -10.47
N TYR A 96 8.97 -13.04 -11.09
CA TYR A 96 8.14 -13.97 -11.87
C TYR A 96 8.00 -13.49 -13.31
N ASP A 97 8.32 -14.36 -14.25
CA ASP A 97 8.09 -14.15 -15.69
C ASP A 97 6.65 -14.52 -16.05
N LEU A 98 5.87 -13.56 -16.56
CA LEU A 98 4.45 -13.78 -16.87
C LEU A 98 4.22 -14.68 -18.08
N ASP A 99 5.18 -14.75 -19.00
CA ASP A 99 5.10 -15.60 -20.19
C ASP A 99 5.56 -17.02 -19.89
N GLY A 100 6.73 -17.15 -19.26
CA GLY A 100 7.37 -18.43 -18.99
C GLY A 100 6.89 -19.11 -17.71
N GLY A 101 6.26 -18.38 -16.79
CA GLY A 101 5.82 -18.87 -15.48
C GLY A 101 6.96 -19.19 -14.51
N ALA A 102 8.19 -18.78 -14.81
CA ALA A 102 9.37 -19.08 -14.00
C ALA A 102 9.53 -18.06 -12.86
N ALA A 103 9.73 -18.56 -11.64
CA ALA A 103 10.04 -17.74 -10.46
C ALA A 103 11.51 -17.86 -10.06
N ARG A 104 12.15 -16.75 -9.67
CA ARG A 104 13.53 -16.73 -9.18
C ARG A 104 13.68 -15.82 -7.96
N ASN A 105 14.29 -16.33 -6.90
CA ASN A 105 14.60 -15.54 -5.72
C ASN A 105 15.80 -14.62 -5.97
N LEU A 106 15.57 -13.31 -5.87
CA LEU A 106 16.55 -12.25 -6.08
C LEU A 106 17.40 -11.96 -4.84
N THR A 107 16.91 -12.29 -3.66
CA THR A 107 17.56 -11.99 -2.37
C THR A 107 17.97 -13.25 -1.61
N ALA A 108 17.96 -14.44 -2.18
CA ALA A 108 18.31 -15.67 -1.46
C ALA A 108 19.70 -15.61 -0.77
N LYS A 109 20.63 -14.81 -1.33
CA LYS A 109 22.00 -14.63 -0.81
C LYS A 109 22.20 -13.32 -0.05
N PHE A 110 21.18 -12.47 0.05
CA PHE A 110 21.27 -11.09 0.52
C PHE A 110 20.10 -10.75 1.45
N LEU A 111 20.27 -9.82 2.39
CA LEU A 111 19.17 -9.43 3.31
C LEU A 111 18.47 -10.63 3.99
N PRO A 112 19.17 -11.47 4.76
CA PRO A 112 18.57 -12.64 5.43
C PRO A 112 17.47 -12.28 6.44
N GLY A 113 17.32 -10.99 6.80
CA GLY A 113 16.19 -10.50 7.59
C GLY A 113 14.87 -10.38 6.83
N GLY A 114 14.90 -10.48 5.49
CA GLY A 114 13.76 -10.29 4.61
C GLY A 114 13.53 -8.83 4.22
N VAL A 115 12.54 -8.62 3.36
CA VAL A 115 12.16 -7.36 2.72
C VAL A 115 10.64 -7.17 2.94
N LEU A 116 10.22 -5.94 3.21
CA LEU A 116 8.82 -5.54 3.43
C LEU A 116 8.11 -5.13 2.13
N ARG A 117 8.85 -4.44 1.24
CA ARG A 117 8.40 -3.96 -0.08
C ARG A 117 9.54 -3.99 -1.09
N ALA A 118 9.21 -4.27 -2.34
CA ALA A 118 10.13 -4.19 -3.46
C ALA A 118 9.40 -3.53 -4.64
N HIS A 119 9.96 -2.44 -5.17
CA HIS A 119 9.39 -1.73 -6.32
C HIS A 119 10.45 -1.53 -7.39
N HIS A 120 10.07 -1.71 -8.65
CA HIS A 120 10.91 -1.39 -9.78
C HIS A 120 11.05 0.12 -9.95
N LEU A 121 12.30 0.56 -10.07
CA LEU A 121 12.64 1.81 -10.73
C LEU A 121 12.51 1.63 -12.25
N SER A 122 12.18 2.69 -12.97
CA SER A 122 12.07 2.65 -14.44
C SER A 122 13.41 2.45 -15.15
N ASN A 123 14.54 2.54 -14.45
CA ASN A 123 15.85 2.13 -14.95
C ASN A 123 16.12 0.60 -14.83
N GLY A 124 15.18 -0.14 -14.24
CA GLY A 124 15.18 -1.59 -14.04
C GLY A 124 15.81 -2.08 -12.73
N ASP A 125 16.35 -1.18 -11.90
CA ASP A 125 16.77 -1.54 -10.53
C ASP A 125 15.55 -1.71 -9.62
N LEU A 126 15.73 -2.29 -8.42
CA LEU A 126 14.69 -2.28 -7.38
C LEU A 126 15.04 -1.33 -6.25
N VAL A 127 14.06 -0.60 -5.75
CA VAL A 127 14.09 0.01 -4.41
C VAL A 127 13.40 -0.95 -3.44
N LEU A 128 14.07 -1.22 -2.32
CA LEU A 128 13.58 -2.14 -1.31
C LEU A 128 13.37 -1.40 0.02
N CYS A 129 12.31 -1.77 0.71
CA CYS A 129 12.09 -1.47 2.12
C CYS A 129 12.47 -2.71 2.94
N ALA A 130 13.54 -2.65 3.73
CA ALA A 130 13.98 -3.82 4.52
C ALA A 130 14.56 -3.41 5.86
N PRO A 131 14.34 -4.17 6.95
CA PRO A 131 14.97 -3.87 8.22
C PRO A 131 16.47 -4.20 8.10
N PRO A 132 17.37 -3.40 8.70
CA PRO A 132 18.80 -3.68 8.67
C PRO A 132 19.13 -4.98 9.41
N LYS A 133 18.30 -5.35 10.38
CA LYS A 133 18.35 -6.60 11.13
C LYS A 133 16.94 -6.93 11.60
N ARG A 134 16.55 -8.20 11.48
CA ARG A 134 15.26 -8.68 11.99
C ARG A 134 15.28 -8.78 13.51
N ASN A 135 14.24 -8.25 14.15
CA ASN A 135 14.03 -8.37 15.58
C ASN A 135 13.41 -9.75 15.89
N ALA A 136 14.13 -10.56 16.66
CA ALA A 136 13.66 -11.91 17.01
C ALA A 136 12.58 -11.92 18.10
N HIS A 137 12.48 -10.85 18.89
CA HIS A 137 11.53 -10.75 20.01
C HIS A 137 10.25 -10.01 19.65
N ASP A 138 10.33 -9.15 18.63
CA ASP A 138 9.20 -8.40 18.11
C ASP A 138 9.34 -8.23 16.59
N PRO A 139 9.10 -9.31 15.82
CA PRO A 139 9.24 -9.29 14.37
C PRO A 139 8.12 -8.51 13.65
N VAL A 140 7.05 -8.15 14.36
CA VAL A 140 5.90 -7.45 13.78
C VAL A 140 6.21 -5.95 13.68
N SER A 141 6.83 -5.35 14.70
CA SER A 141 7.23 -3.93 14.67
C SER A 141 8.34 -3.61 13.65
N ASP A 142 9.07 -4.63 13.16
CA ASP A 142 10.04 -4.45 12.06
C ASP A 142 9.40 -3.84 10.80
N ARG A 143 8.06 -3.91 10.68
CA ARG A 143 7.28 -3.22 9.63
C ARG A 143 7.48 -1.71 9.60
N PHE A 144 7.76 -1.11 10.75
CA PHE A 144 7.96 0.33 10.91
C PHE A 144 9.43 0.72 11.12
N ALA A 145 10.34 -0.27 11.17
CA ALA A 145 11.78 -0.09 11.36
C ALA A 145 12.60 -0.21 10.05
N GLY A 146 11.91 -0.18 8.90
CA GLY A 146 12.51 -0.35 7.59
C GLY A 146 13.54 0.73 7.22
N ARG A 147 14.46 0.36 6.33
CA ARG A 147 15.39 1.28 5.66
C ARG A 147 15.26 1.11 4.16
N LEU A 148 15.55 2.18 3.41
CA LEU A 148 15.64 2.10 1.96
C LEU A 148 16.93 1.43 1.52
N TRP A 149 16.83 0.54 0.54
CA TRP A 149 17.92 -0.12 -0.15
C TRP A 149 17.71 -0.05 -1.66
N VAL A 150 18.78 -0.25 -2.42
CA VAL A 150 18.72 -0.45 -3.88
C VAL A 150 19.34 -1.79 -4.22
N LEU A 151 18.61 -2.64 -4.95
CA LEU A 151 19.15 -3.82 -5.60
C LEU A 151 19.40 -3.48 -7.08
N PRO A 152 20.67 -3.22 -7.46
CA PRO A 152 20.97 -2.79 -8.82
C PRO A 152 20.91 -3.95 -9.81
N ARG A 153 20.65 -3.63 -11.08
CA ARG A 153 20.79 -4.60 -12.17
C ARG A 153 22.25 -5.04 -12.38
N PRO A 154 22.46 -6.26 -12.90
CA PRO A 154 21.48 -7.33 -13.10
C PRO A 154 20.92 -7.87 -11.77
N LEU A 155 19.59 -7.98 -11.64
CA LEU A 155 18.94 -8.26 -10.35
C LEU A 155 19.36 -9.62 -9.77
N GLY A 156 19.70 -9.62 -8.48
CA GLY A 156 20.20 -10.80 -7.75
C GLY A 156 21.66 -11.16 -8.01
N SER A 157 22.40 -10.37 -8.81
CA SER A 157 23.83 -10.61 -9.06
C SER A 157 24.76 -9.94 -8.03
N ARG A 158 24.28 -8.91 -7.34
CA ARG A 158 25.04 -8.10 -6.38
C ARG A 158 24.21 -7.84 -5.13
N ALA A 159 24.88 -7.60 -4.01
CA ALA A 159 24.20 -7.25 -2.77
C ALA A 159 23.48 -5.90 -2.88
N PRO A 160 22.27 -5.76 -2.29
CA PRO A 160 21.60 -4.47 -2.14
C PRO A 160 22.45 -3.46 -1.36
N VAL A 161 22.33 -2.18 -1.69
CA VAL A 161 23.04 -1.08 -1.03
C VAL A 161 22.05 -0.22 -0.27
N GLN A 162 22.26 -0.05 1.03
CA GLN A 162 21.41 0.77 1.89
C GLN A 162 21.59 2.27 1.57
N LEU A 163 20.49 3.02 1.50
CA LEU A 163 20.47 4.46 1.20
C LEU A 163 20.48 5.37 2.44
N GLY A 164 20.38 4.79 3.64
CA GLY A 164 20.43 5.53 4.92
C GLY A 164 19.17 6.31 5.29
N ALA A 165 18.12 6.25 4.46
CA ALA A 165 16.80 6.82 4.75
C ALA A 165 15.87 5.78 5.42
N PRO A 166 14.95 6.21 6.30
CA PRO A 166 13.91 5.34 6.84
C PRO A 166 12.97 4.89 5.72
N CYS A 167 12.30 3.78 5.95
CA CYS A 167 11.18 3.32 5.17
C CYS A 167 10.11 2.81 6.13
N TRP A 168 8.95 3.44 6.10
CA TRP A 168 7.82 3.14 6.97
C TRP A 168 6.72 2.61 6.05
N GLU A 169 6.51 1.30 6.09
CA GLU A 169 5.65 0.50 5.20
C GLU A 169 5.95 0.57 3.69
N GLY A 170 5.86 1.74 3.06
CA GLY A 170 5.85 1.89 1.60
C GLY A 170 6.90 2.86 1.03
N VAL A 171 6.96 2.87 -0.30
CA VAL A 171 7.74 3.80 -1.12
C VAL A 171 6.97 4.06 -2.42
N ALA A 172 6.87 5.31 -2.84
CA ALA A 172 6.38 5.65 -4.17
C ALA A 172 7.56 5.76 -5.13
N VAL A 173 7.40 5.23 -6.35
CA VAL A 173 8.45 5.26 -7.38
C VAL A 173 7.92 5.92 -8.63
N SER A 174 8.67 6.88 -9.16
CA SER A 174 8.35 7.50 -10.45
C SER A 174 8.35 6.44 -11.55
N LYS A 175 7.25 6.38 -12.29
CA LYS A 175 7.09 5.49 -13.44
C LYS A 175 7.59 6.12 -14.75
N GLN A 176 8.14 7.34 -14.69
CA GLN A 176 8.68 8.02 -15.87
C GLN A 176 9.92 7.31 -16.42
N PRO A 177 10.06 7.13 -17.75
CA PRO A 177 11.19 6.42 -18.35
C PRO A 177 12.56 6.98 -17.90
N GLY A 178 13.38 6.13 -17.30
CA GLY A 178 14.73 6.47 -16.83
C GLY A 178 14.79 7.31 -15.55
N SER A 179 13.65 7.61 -14.92
CA SER A 179 13.59 8.27 -13.62
C SER A 179 14.16 7.41 -12.49
N THR A 180 14.72 8.10 -11.51
CA THR A 180 15.17 7.52 -10.23
C THR A 180 14.56 8.26 -9.05
N ARG A 181 13.49 9.02 -9.31
CA ARG A 181 12.74 9.76 -8.29
C ARG A 181 11.90 8.78 -7.46
N ILE A 182 11.95 8.95 -6.15
CA ILE A 182 11.16 8.20 -5.18
C ILE A 182 10.58 9.15 -4.14
N ALA A 183 9.50 8.71 -3.48
CA ALA A 183 9.02 9.29 -2.25
C ALA A 183 8.96 8.24 -1.13
N TRP A 184 9.24 8.64 0.10
CA TRP A 184 9.25 7.74 1.25
C TRP A 184 8.86 8.47 2.53
N ASN A 185 8.53 7.67 3.54
CA ASN A 185 8.01 8.15 4.80
C ASN A 185 9.09 8.22 5.89
N GLU A 186 9.08 9.33 6.63
CA GLU A 186 9.74 9.46 7.91
C GLU A 186 8.66 9.59 8.98
N SER A 187 8.39 8.48 9.68
CA SER A 187 7.37 8.38 10.72
C SER A 187 7.94 7.81 12.01
N SER A 188 7.48 8.29 13.16
CA SER A 188 7.71 7.70 14.48
C SER A 188 6.56 6.83 14.97
N VAL A 189 5.44 6.82 14.24
CA VAL A 189 4.24 6.08 14.62
C VAL A 189 4.47 4.59 14.41
N ASP A 190 4.26 3.80 15.46
CA ASP A 190 4.24 2.33 15.38
C ASP A 190 2.82 1.86 15.73
N PHE A 191 2.07 1.39 14.74
CA PHE A 191 0.69 0.94 14.95
C PHE A 191 0.58 -0.41 15.66
N THR A 192 1.71 -1.05 15.98
CA THR A 192 1.77 -2.28 16.78
C THR A 192 2.14 -2.03 18.23
N ALA A 193 2.48 -0.79 18.59
CA ALA A 193 2.82 -0.38 19.95
C ALA A 193 1.61 -0.39 20.91
N ASP A 194 1.87 -0.08 22.19
CA ASP A 194 0.80 0.09 23.16
C ASP A 194 -0.19 1.18 22.70
N PRO A 195 -1.50 1.01 22.90
CA PRO A 195 -2.48 1.97 22.42
C PRO A 195 -2.31 3.40 22.94
N ALA A 196 -1.84 3.55 24.19
CA ALA A 196 -1.56 4.87 24.73
C ALA A 196 -0.39 5.53 24.01
N ASP A 197 0.61 4.75 23.61
CA ASP A 197 1.74 5.21 22.81
C ASP A 197 1.30 5.55 21.38
N ILE A 198 0.42 4.74 20.76
CA ILE A 198 -0.18 5.05 19.45
C ILE A 198 -0.93 6.38 19.50
N VAL A 199 -1.79 6.60 20.49
CA VAL A 199 -2.52 7.88 20.65
C VAL A 199 -1.56 9.05 20.82
N ARG A 200 -0.49 8.86 21.60
CA ARG A 200 0.51 9.90 21.81
C ARG A 200 1.29 10.22 20.53
N GLU A 201 1.78 9.21 19.82
CA GLU A 201 2.49 9.37 18.55
C GLU A 201 1.57 9.91 17.44
N ALA A 202 0.30 9.52 17.43
CA ALA A 202 -0.69 10.08 16.51
C ALA A 202 -0.83 11.60 16.69
N LEU A 203 -0.85 12.09 17.93
CA LEU A 203 -1.01 13.51 18.23
C LEU A 203 0.31 14.30 18.10
N PHE A 204 1.41 13.76 18.62
CA PHE A 204 2.66 14.50 18.83
C PHE A 204 3.86 13.92 18.08
N GLY A 205 3.72 12.73 17.50
CA GLY A 205 4.74 12.06 16.72
C GLY A 205 4.97 12.73 15.38
N ARG A 206 6.00 12.26 14.69
CA ARG A 206 6.35 12.71 13.34
C ARG A 206 5.72 11.78 12.33
N SER A 207 5.15 12.34 11.26
CA SER A 207 4.87 11.61 10.03
C SER A 207 4.96 12.59 8.86
N ARG A 208 5.93 12.35 7.98
CA ARG A 208 6.26 13.21 6.84
C ARG A 208 6.57 12.38 5.62
N ILE A 209 6.23 12.92 4.46
CA ILE A 209 6.65 12.40 3.17
C ILE A 209 7.80 13.25 2.62
N LEU A 210 8.85 12.55 2.20
CA LEU A 210 9.99 13.15 1.52
C LEU A 210 10.07 12.63 0.09
N THR A 211 10.56 13.47 -0.81
CA THR A 211 10.97 13.08 -2.17
C THR A 211 12.48 13.23 -2.33
N GLY A 212 13.04 12.51 -3.30
CA GLY A 212 14.44 12.61 -3.67
C GLY A 212 14.75 11.74 -4.88
N ARG A 213 16.03 11.68 -5.26
CA ARG A 213 16.48 10.88 -6.41
C ARG A 213 17.63 9.97 -6.04
N ILE A 214 17.70 8.81 -6.67
CA ILE A 214 18.84 7.90 -6.56
C ILE A 214 19.82 8.23 -7.68
N VAL A 215 21.07 8.52 -7.31
CA VAL A 215 22.16 8.73 -8.26
C VAL A 215 23.33 7.80 -7.94
N TYR A 216 24.08 7.43 -8.97
CA TYR A 216 25.18 6.46 -8.85
C TYR A 216 26.51 7.18 -8.98
N ASN A 217 27.47 6.85 -8.11
CA ASN A 217 28.85 7.32 -8.28
C ASN A 217 29.54 6.58 -9.44
N ARG A 218 30.80 6.95 -9.75
CA ARG A 218 31.58 6.27 -10.82
C ARG A 218 31.78 4.77 -10.60
N ALA A 219 31.75 4.31 -9.35
CA ALA A 219 31.86 2.89 -8.99
C ALA A 219 30.49 2.16 -9.02
N GLY A 220 29.40 2.85 -9.40
CA GLY A 220 28.06 2.29 -9.42
C GLY A 220 27.38 2.17 -8.05
N THR A 221 27.90 2.84 -7.01
CA THR A 221 27.25 2.86 -5.70
C THR A 221 26.11 3.89 -5.71
N PRO A 222 24.86 3.48 -5.40
CA PRO A 222 23.74 4.40 -5.32
C PRO A 222 23.80 5.26 -4.06
N LYS A 223 23.30 6.48 -4.16
CA LYS A 223 23.08 7.41 -3.04
C LYS A 223 21.80 8.20 -3.27
N LEU A 224 21.15 8.57 -2.17
CA LEU A 224 19.99 9.45 -2.19
C LEU A 224 20.42 10.92 -2.20
N VAL A 225 19.89 11.70 -3.14
CA VAL A 225 20.15 13.14 -3.29
C VAL A 225 18.83 13.93 -3.39
N ASP A 226 18.93 15.26 -3.33
CA ASP A 226 17.80 16.20 -3.51
C ASP A 226 16.60 15.91 -2.59
N ARG A 227 16.92 15.57 -1.34
CA ARG A 227 15.91 15.23 -0.33
C ARG A 227 15.11 16.47 0.05
N LYS A 228 13.80 16.43 -0.15
CA LYS A 228 12.85 17.51 0.17
C LYS A 228 11.66 16.92 0.93
N VAL A 229 11.23 17.57 2.01
CA VAL A 229 9.92 17.27 2.63
C VAL A 229 8.84 17.89 1.74
N VAL A 230 7.88 17.08 1.31
CA VAL A 230 6.78 17.52 0.43
C VAL A 230 5.43 17.53 1.12
N LEU A 231 5.32 16.80 2.24
CA LEU A 231 4.10 16.75 3.05
C LEU A 231 4.47 16.45 4.52
N ASP A 232 3.89 17.18 5.46
CA ASP A 232 3.79 16.82 6.87
C ASP A 232 2.33 16.43 7.18
N LYS A 233 2.10 15.49 8.11
CA LYS A 233 0.74 15.10 8.51
C LYS A 233 -0.14 16.30 8.90
N THR A 234 0.47 17.37 9.42
CA THR A 234 -0.24 18.60 9.81
C THR A 234 -0.76 19.42 8.63
N ASP A 235 -0.23 19.20 7.40
CA ASP A 235 -0.76 19.79 6.16
C ASP A 235 -2.14 19.19 5.79
N VAL A 236 -2.42 17.96 6.25
CA VAL A 236 -3.74 17.33 6.15
C VAL A 236 -4.64 17.80 7.29
N SER A 237 -4.20 17.58 8.54
CA SER A 237 -4.89 18.04 9.76
C SER A 237 -4.01 17.84 10.99
N VAL A 238 -4.21 18.68 12.01
CA VAL A 238 -3.47 18.58 13.29
C VAL A 238 -3.72 17.27 14.05
N ILE A 239 -4.79 16.54 13.72
CA ILE A 239 -5.14 15.25 14.33
C ILE A 239 -4.86 14.05 13.42
N THR A 240 -4.37 14.25 12.18
CA THR A 240 -4.00 13.13 11.31
C THR A 240 -2.79 12.40 11.93
N PRO A 241 -2.89 11.09 12.23
CA PRO A 241 -1.81 10.33 12.84
C PRO A 241 -0.61 10.10 11.92
N ALA A 242 -0.85 9.64 10.70
CA ALA A 242 0.19 9.25 9.78
C ALA A 242 -0.23 9.48 8.33
N VAL A 243 0.77 9.71 7.48
CA VAL A 243 0.65 9.75 6.03
C VAL A 243 1.61 8.74 5.42
N GLU A 244 1.28 8.16 4.27
CA GLU A 244 2.08 7.18 3.53
C GLU A 244 2.14 7.48 2.04
N ALA A 245 3.34 7.54 1.46
CA ALA A 245 3.53 7.75 0.03
C ALA A 245 3.15 6.49 -0.76
N GLN A 246 2.36 6.67 -1.83
CA GLN A 246 1.82 5.55 -2.59
C GLN A 246 2.27 5.58 -4.05
N ASP A 247 1.98 6.64 -4.80
CA ASP A 247 2.42 6.74 -6.20
C ASP A 247 2.57 8.18 -6.69
N PHE A 248 3.33 8.37 -7.76
CA PHE A 248 3.40 9.65 -8.47
C PHE A 248 2.31 9.71 -9.55
N ARG A 249 1.76 10.91 -9.74
CA ARG A 249 0.75 11.19 -10.75
C ARG A 249 1.13 12.39 -11.58
N ARG A 250 0.86 12.27 -12.87
CA ARG A 250 0.89 13.39 -13.81
C ARG A 250 -0.36 14.27 -13.69
N LEU A 251 -0.17 15.57 -13.55
CA LEU A 251 -1.19 16.58 -13.76
C LEU A 251 -1.15 17.08 -15.22
N HIS A 252 -2.31 17.46 -15.75
CA HIS A 252 -2.41 17.99 -17.13
C HIS A 252 -2.27 19.52 -17.14
N ASP A 253 -1.15 20.04 -16.65
CA ASP A 253 -0.88 21.48 -16.50
C ASP A 253 0.08 22.05 -17.55
N ARG A 254 0.49 21.21 -18.52
CA ARG A 254 1.39 21.51 -19.67
C ARG A 254 2.86 21.69 -19.30
N ASP A 255 3.24 21.35 -18.08
CA ASP A 255 4.63 21.31 -17.69
C ASP A 255 5.34 20.06 -18.28
N ARG A 256 6.65 19.95 -18.05
CA ARG A 256 7.47 18.83 -18.55
C ARG A 256 7.74 17.78 -17.50
N ASP A 257 7.60 18.11 -16.22
CA ASP A 257 7.53 17.08 -15.20
C ASP A 257 6.24 16.27 -15.45
N SER A 258 6.22 15.07 -14.94
CA SER A 258 5.03 14.23 -15.00
C SER A 258 4.86 13.41 -13.74
N ASP A 259 5.69 13.72 -12.74
CA ASP A 259 5.53 13.39 -11.34
C ASP A 259 5.12 14.69 -10.62
N ASP A 260 3.99 15.27 -11.03
CA ASP A 260 3.55 16.62 -10.62
C ASP A 260 2.82 16.57 -9.27
N GLU A 261 2.15 15.46 -9.02
CA GLU A 261 1.43 15.19 -7.78
C GLU A 261 1.95 13.89 -7.17
N LEU A 262 2.03 13.85 -5.84
CA LEU A 262 2.21 12.63 -5.10
C LEU A 262 0.89 12.21 -4.47
N ILE A 263 0.45 10.99 -4.77
CA ILE A 263 -0.68 10.33 -4.13
C ILE A 263 -0.22 9.66 -2.84
N PHE A 264 -1.02 9.81 -1.79
CA PHE A 264 -0.70 9.31 -0.46
C PHE A 264 -1.94 8.88 0.30
N SER A 265 -1.75 7.96 1.25
CA SER A 265 -2.77 7.56 2.23
C SER A 265 -2.66 8.44 3.47
N ALA A 266 -3.78 9.01 3.92
CA ALA A 266 -3.90 9.73 5.19
C ALA A 266 -4.64 8.87 6.20
N TYR A 267 -3.91 8.06 6.97
CA TYR A 267 -4.50 7.12 7.92
C TYR A 267 -5.37 7.85 8.94
N PHE A 268 -6.54 7.30 9.25
CA PHE A 268 -7.52 7.81 10.22
C PHE A 268 -8.07 9.23 9.95
N HIS A 269 -7.62 9.93 8.90
CA HIS A 269 -8.27 11.15 8.45
C HIS A 269 -9.61 10.78 7.82
N ASN A 270 -10.74 11.20 8.41
CA ASN A 270 -12.09 10.79 7.98
C ASN A 270 -12.28 9.26 7.80
N GLY A 271 -11.62 8.45 8.63
CA GLY A 271 -11.64 6.98 8.52
C GLY A 271 -10.45 6.39 7.75
N GLY A 272 -9.70 7.21 7.02
CA GLY A 272 -8.63 6.82 6.08
C GLY A 272 -8.97 7.39 4.71
N GLN A 273 -8.07 8.17 4.10
CA GLN A 273 -8.34 8.82 2.81
C GLN A 273 -7.17 8.70 1.85
N ALA A 274 -7.49 8.44 0.58
CA ALA A 274 -6.59 8.61 -0.55
C ALA A 274 -6.58 10.10 -0.97
N MET A 275 -5.42 10.73 -0.86
CA MET A 275 -5.23 12.16 -1.07
C MET A 275 -4.06 12.41 -2.02
N GLY A 276 -3.92 13.66 -2.49
CA GLY A 276 -2.79 14.07 -3.31
C GLY A 276 -2.17 15.38 -2.84
N VAL A 277 -0.87 15.54 -3.08
CA VAL A 277 -0.14 16.79 -2.88
C VAL A 277 0.58 17.18 -4.16
N ASP A 278 0.25 18.36 -4.67
CA ASP A 278 0.94 18.98 -5.79
C ASP A 278 2.36 19.37 -5.36
N LEU A 279 3.37 18.85 -6.06
CA LEU A 279 4.78 18.91 -5.64
C LEU A 279 5.45 20.27 -5.91
N ASP A 280 4.81 21.10 -6.73
CA ASP A 280 5.24 22.46 -7.05
C ASP A 280 4.64 23.48 -6.09
N THR A 281 3.33 23.37 -5.83
CA THR A 281 2.56 24.33 -5.04
C THR A 281 2.39 23.94 -3.58
N GLY A 282 2.55 22.66 -3.24
CA GLY A 282 2.25 22.10 -1.92
C GLY A 282 0.75 21.99 -1.62
N LYS A 283 -0.12 22.18 -2.63
CA LYS A 283 -1.57 22.09 -2.43
C LYS A 283 -1.99 20.65 -2.17
N VAL A 284 -2.60 20.41 -1.01
CA VAL A 284 -3.21 19.13 -0.65
C VAL A 284 -4.65 19.06 -1.17
N THR A 285 -5.00 17.93 -1.79
CA THR A 285 -6.34 17.66 -2.34
C THR A 285 -6.90 16.37 -1.73
N ASP A 286 -8.08 16.47 -1.14
CA ASP A 286 -8.92 15.34 -0.79
C ASP A 286 -9.80 14.98 -2.00
N TYR A 287 -9.70 13.74 -2.48
CA TYR A 287 -10.45 13.28 -3.65
C TYR A 287 -11.85 12.79 -3.32
N ALA A 288 -12.14 12.51 -2.05
CA ALA A 288 -13.42 12.00 -1.57
C ALA A 288 -13.84 12.62 -0.22
N PRO A 289 -13.90 13.97 -0.09
CA PRO A 289 -14.10 14.64 1.20
C PRO A 289 -15.45 14.39 1.88
N GLY A 290 -16.40 13.77 1.18
CA GLY A 290 -17.69 13.35 1.74
C GLY A 290 -17.71 11.90 2.24
N SER A 291 -16.65 11.14 2.00
CA SER A 291 -16.50 9.77 2.49
C SER A 291 -16.05 9.76 3.95
N TRP A 292 -16.47 8.71 4.66
CA TRP A 292 -16.12 8.48 6.05
C TRP A 292 -15.61 7.05 6.28
N PHE A 293 -15.35 6.34 5.18
CA PHE A 293 -14.94 4.95 5.15
C PHE A 293 -13.42 4.85 5.08
N TYR A 294 -12.88 3.70 5.46
CA TYR A 294 -11.46 3.42 5.29
C TYR A 294 -11.12 3.32 3.81
N GLU A 295 -10.18 4.15 3.34
CA GLU A 295 -9.72 4.22 1.96
C GLU A 295 -8.20 4.41 1.94
N GLU A 296 -7.47 3.33 1.69
CA GLU A 296 -6.02 3.32 1.54
C GLU A 296 -5.65 3.31 0.07
N ALA A 297 -4.91 4.32 -0.40
CA ALA A 297 -4.38 4.34 -1.75
C ALA A 297 -3.29 3.28 -1.93
N GLU A 298 -3.22 2.67 -3.11
CA GLU A 298 -2.22 1.65 -3.45
C GLU A 298 -1.63 1.96 -4.85
N GLY A 299 -2.09 1.30 -5.92
CA GLY A 299 -1.60 1.54 -7.28
C GLY A 299 -2.40 2.57 -8.10
N ILE A 300 -1.72 3.40 -8.89
CA ILE A 300 -2.36 4.38 -9.77
C ILE A 300 -2.50 3.90 -11.23
N ASP A 301 -3.56 4.34 -11.91
CA ASP A 301 -3.65 4.28 -13.36
C ASP A 301 -2.49 5.05 -14.04
N PRO A 302 -1.77 4.48 -15.02
CA PRO A 302 -0.67 5.17 -15.71
C PRO A 302 -1.08 6.48 -16.40
N ALA A 303 -2.35 6.63 -16.77
CA ALA A 303 -2.88 7.87 -17.33
C ALA A 303 -3.38 8.87 -16.26
N GLY A 304 -3.20 8.57 -14.96
CA GLY A 304 -3.54 9.46 -13.85
C GLY A 304 -5.04 9.70 -13.66
N ARG A 305 -5.91 8.81 -14.16
CA ARG A 305 -7.37 9.01 -14.12
C ARG A 305 -8.00 8.57 -12.80
N TYR A 306 -7.47 7.50 -12.21
CA TYR A 306 -7.95 6.93 -10.95
C TYR A 306 -6.79 6.34 -10.16
N VAL A 307 -7.00 6.16 -8.86
CA VAL A 307 -6.16 5.31 -7.99
C VAL A 307 -6.96 4.11 -7.54
N LEU A 308 -6.31 2.97 -7.36
CA LEU A 308 -6.88 1.82 -6.67
C LEU A 308 -6.80 2.06 -5.18
N VAL A 309 -7.91 1.81 -4.50
CA VAL A 309 -7.98 1.93 -3.04
C VAL A 309 -8.45 0.62 -2.43
N GLU A 310 -7.83 0.22 -1.33
CA GLU A 310 -8.41 -0.77 -0.43
C GLU A 310 -9.49 -0.08 0.40
N ARG A 311 -10.71 -0.62 0.36
CA ARG A 311 -11.86 0.05 0.98
C ARG A 311 -12.71 -0.90 1.80
N ASP A 312 -13.05 -0.47 3.01
CA ASP A 312 -14.05 -1.11 3.87
C ASP A 312 -15.24 -0.17 4.08
N LEU A 313 -16.44 -0.61 3.69
CA LEU A 313 -17.68 0.14 3.92
C LEU A 313 -18.18 -0.04 5.36
N ALA A 314 -17.29 -0.03 6.35
CA ALA A 314 -17.63 -0.20 7.75
C ALA A 314 -17.06 0.94 8.60
N PHE A 315 -17.77 1.32 9.67
CA PHE A 315 -17.25 2.25 10.67
C PHE A 315 -16.42 1.51 11.72
N VAL A 316 -15.19 1.15 11.35
CA VAL A 316 -14.27 0.40 12.20
C VAL A 316 -12.94 1.15 12.35
N PHE A 317 -12.28 0.98 13.50
CA PHE A 317 -10.96 1.59 13.74
C PHE A 317 -9.85 0.91 12.93
N PHE A 318 -9.97 -0.40 12.76
CA PHE A 318 -9.11 -1.18 11.89
C PHE A 318 -10.01 -1.79 10.83
N PRO A 319 -9.69 -1.63 9.54
CA PRO A 319 -10.48 -2.25 8.49
C PRO A 319 -10.56 -3.76 8.72
N GLY A 320 -11.73 -4.33 8.44
CA GLY A 320 -11.90 -5.78 8.33
C GLY A 320 -11.46 -6.22 6.94
N GLU A 321 -12.22 -7.13 6.34
CA GLU A 321 -11.91 -7.62 5.00
C GLU A 321 -12.20 -6.57 3.92
N LEU A 322 -11.18 -6.29 3.11
CA LEU A 322 -11.17 -5.22 2.13
C LEU A 322 -11.58 -5.71 0.74
N ASP A 323 -12.05 -4.78 -0.08
CA ASP A 323 -12.10 -4.96 -1.52
C ASP A 323 -11.38 -3.82 -2.21
N ILE A 324 -11.00 -4.05 -3.46
CA ILE A 324 -10.36 -3.07 -4.32
C ILE A 324 -11.44 -2.25 -5.01
N TRP A 325 -11.28 -0.92 -4.96
CA TRP A 325 -12.12 0.04 -5.66
C TRP A 325 -11.25 0.98 -6.48
N ARG A 326 -11.81 1.59 -7.52
CA ARG A 326 -11.23 2.74 -8.20
C ARG A 326 -11.81 4.00 -7.61
N LEU A 327 -10.95 4.93 -7.18
CA LEU A 327 -11.33 6.31 -6.87
C LEU A 327 -10.92 7.20 -8.04
N VAL A 328 -11.89 7.86 -8.67
CA VAL A 328 -11.63 8.86 -9.72
C VAL A 328 -10.97 10.09 -9.10
N LEU A 329 -9.85 10.51 -9.66
CA LEU A 329 -9.05 11.62 -9.14
C LEU A 329 -9.47 12.98 -9.72
N ASP A 330 -10.79 13.23 -9.75
CA ASP A 330 -11.43 14.48 -10.20
C ASP A 330 -11.96 15.35 -9.04
N GLY A 331 -11.81 14.87 -7.80
CA GLY A 331 -12.29 15.53 -6.58
C GLY A 331 -13.78 15.28 -6.27
N GLY A 332 -14.45 14.45 -7.06
CA GLY A 332 -15.89 14.20 -6.94
C GLY A 332 -16.28 13.07 -5.98
N GLY A 333 -15.32 12.35 -5.39
CA GLY A 333 -15.60 11.20 -4.51
C GLY A 333 -16.30 10.04 -5.21
N LYS A 334 -15.98 9.80 -6.49
CA LYS A 334 -16.59 8.72 -7.29
C LYS A 334 -15.79 7.43 -7.13
N PHE A 335 -16.46 6.41 -6.62
CA PHE A 335 -15.90 5.08 -6.44
C PHE A 335 -16.55 4.05 -7.35
N GLU A 336 -15.75 3.13 -7.88
CA GLU A 336 -16.20 1.97 -8.65
C GLU A 336 -15.59 0.70 -8.05
N ARG A 337 -16.42 -0.24 -7.60
CA ARG A 337 -15.95 -1.49 -6.99
C ARG A 337 -15.35 -2.40 -8.06
N VAL A 338 -14.12 -2.87 -7.85
CA VAL A 338 -13.39 -3.73 -8.79
C VAL A 338 -13.48 -5.20 -8.38
N THR A 339 -13.43 -5.48 -7.08
CA THR A 339 -13.51 -6.85 -6.55
C THR A 339 -14.67 -7.03 -5.58
N THR A 340 -15.06 -8.28 -5.34
CA THR A 340 -16.12 -8.67 -4.40
C THR A 340 -15.67 -9.84 -3.50
N PHE A 341 -14.39 -9.84 -3.10
CA PHE A 341 -13.79 -10.93 -2.34
C PHE A 341 -14.31 -10.91 -0.89
N ASN A 342 -14.58 -9.73 -0.34
CA ASN A 342 -15.17 -9.58 0.99
C ASN A 342 -16.64 -10.03 1.08
N HIS A 343 -17.27 -10.38 -0.04
CA HIS A 343 -18.57 -11.05 -0.02
C HIS A 343 -18.46 -12.45 0.56
N TYR A 344 -17.28 -13.07 0.51
CA TYR A 344 -17.01 -14.37 1.12
C TYR A 344 -16.49 -14.17 2.54
N ALA A 345 -17.12 -14.84 3.50
CA ALA A 345 -16.75 -14.70 4.90
C ALA A 345 -15.26 -15.00 5.14
N GLY A 346 -14.54 -14.03 5.71
CA GLY A 346 -13.13 -14.14 6.07
C GLY A 346 -12.13 -13.96 4.93
N TYR A 347 -12.55 -13.43 3.78
CA TYR A 347 -11.68 -13.16 2.63
C TYR A 347 -11.73 -11.69 2.22
N GLY A 348 -10.65 -11.17 1.66
CA GLY A 348 -10.59 -9.85 1.06
C GLY A 348 -9.66 -9.81 -0.15
N ALA A 349 -9.48 -8.63 -0.73
CA ALA A 349 -8.54 -8.36 -1.81
C ALA A 349 -7.75 -7.09 -1.51
N THR A 350 -6.43 -7.19 -1.55
CA THR A 350 -5.50 -6.13 -1.09
C THR A 350 -4.30 -5.97 -2.02
N ASN A 351 -3.53 -4.91 -1.78
CA ASN A 351 -2.26 -4.49 -2.33
C ASN A 351 -2.25 -4.53 -3.87
N PRO A 352 -3.23 -3.88 -4.52
CA PRO A 352 -3.33 -3.87 -5.96
C PRO A 352 -2.32 -2.92 -6.61
N VAL A 353 -1.68 -3.37 -7.68
CA VAL A 353 -0.79 -2.58 -8.54
C VAL A 353 -1.23 -2.69 -10.00
N VAL A 354 -1.23 -1.55 -10.70
CA VAL A 354 -1.62 -1.46 -12.12
C VAL A 354 -0.40 -1.69 -13.00
N SER A 355 -0.56 -2.45 -14.09
CA SER A 355 0.51 -2.65 -15.08
C SER A 355 0.89 -1.34 -15.78
N PRO A 356 2.13 -1.20 -16.29
CA PRO A 356 2.59 0.04 -16.94
C PRO A 356 1.74 0.48 -18.15
N ASP A 357 1.10 -0.47 -18.84
CA ASP A 357 0.18 -0.21 -19.96
C ASP A 357 -1.26 0.12 -19.54
N GLY A 358 -1.58 -0.01 -18.24
CA GLY A 358 -2.92 0.20 -17.69
C GLY A 358 -3.94 -0.89 -18.07
N GLY A 359 -3.48 -2.02 -18.60
CA GLY A 359 -4.34 -3.12 -19.07
C GLY A 359 -4.66 -4.18 -18.01
N SER A 360 -3.84 -4.29 -16.97
CA SER A 360 -3.97 -5.32 -15.94
C SER A 360 -3.78 -4.77 -14.53
N ILE A 361 -4.31 -5.49 -13.54
CA ILE A 361 -4.03 -5.26 -12.12
C ILE A 361 -3.50 -6.57 -11.53
N ALA A 362 -2.38 -6.52 -10.82
CA ALA A 362 -1.97 -7.60 -9.94
C ALA A 362 -2.40 -7.24 -8.52
N PHE A 363 -2.98 -8.19 -7.79
CA PHE A 363 -3.42 -7.98 -6.40
C PHE A 363 -3.30 -9.28 -5.61
N GLN A 364 -3.45 -9.21 -4.29
CA GLN A 364 -3.34 -10.39 -3.43
C GLN A 364 -4.67 -10.78 -2.77
N LEU A 365 -4.80 -12.07 -2.49
CA LEU A 365 -5.87 -12.61 -1.64
C LEU A 365 -5.57 -12.29 -0.17
N GLU A 366 -6.51 -11.68 0.53
CA GLU A 366 -6.49 -11.50 1.98
C GLU A 366 -7.31 -12.60 2.67
N ARG A 367 -6.90 -12.97 3.89
CA ARG A 367 -7.69 -13.81 4.80
C ARG A 367 -7.71 -13.22 6.20
N ALA A 368 -8.88 -13.21 6.83
CA ALA A 368 -9.10 -12.56 8.12
C ALA A 368 -8.37 -13.22 9.31
N ASP A 369 -7.89 -14.45 9.15
CA ASP A 369 -7.11 -15.19 10.16
C ASP A 369 -5.61 -14.88 10.12
N SER A 370 -5.20 -13.80 9.44
CA SER A 370 -3.81 -13.46 9.14
C SER A 370 -3.44 -12.04 9.59
N GLU A 371 -2.14 -11.72 9.58
CA GLU A 371 -1.67 -10.36 9.87
C GLU A 371 -2.13 -9.38 8.78
N HIS A 372 -2.44 -8.13 9.15
CA HIS A 372 -2.88 -7.10 8.18
C HIS A 372 -1.91 -6.95 7.01
N GLY A 373 -2.39 -6.96 5.77
CA GLY A 373 -1.55 -6.85 4.57
C GLY A 373 -0.71 -8.10 4.24
N GLN A 374 -0.95 -9.24 4.91
CA GLN A 374 -0.41 -10.54 4.51
C GLN A 374 -1.23 -11.11 3.34
N GLY A 375 -0.55 -11.49 2.25
CA GLY A 375 -1.18 -12.12 1.10
C GLY A 375 -1.19 -13.65 1.16
N HIS A 376 -2.17 -14.27 0.51
CA HIS A 376 -2.33 -15.73 0.38
C HIS A 376 -2.27 -16.23 -1.06
N GLY A 377 -1.68 -15.42 -1.94
CA GLY A 377 -1.56 -15.68 -3.36
C GLY A 377 -1.81 -14.41 -4.16
N LEU A 378 -1.22 -14.34 -5.36
CA LEU A 378 -1.41 -13.25 -6.30
C LEU A 378 -2.45 -13.62 -7.34
N LEU A 379 -3.24 -12.65 -7.76
CA LEU A 379 -4.22 -12.76 -8.82
C LEU A 379 -3.95 -11.67 -9.85
N LEU A 380 -4.28 -11.98 -11.10
CA LEU A 380 -4.28 -11.03 -12.20
C LEU A 380 -5.71 -10.72 -12.64
N PHE A 381 -5.98 -9.43 -12.76
CA PHE A 381 -7.22 -8.86 -13.24
C PHE A 381 -6.98 -8.27 -14.64
N ASP A 382 -7.80 -8.66 -15.61
CA ASP A 382 -7.77 -8.18 -17.00
C ASP A 382 -8.82 -7.06 -17.18
N LEU A 383 -8.36 -5.82 -17.30
CA LEU A 383 -9.23 -4.65 -17.40
C LEU A 383 -9.97 -4.57 -18.73
N ALA A 384 -9.41 -5.13 -19.81
CA ALA A 384 -10.06 -5.17 -21.11
C ALA A 384 -11.30 -6.10 -21.06
N LYS A 385 -11.13 -7.32 -20.53
CA LYS A 385 -12.24 -8.26 -20.34
C LYS A 385 -13.30 -7.73 -19.40
N TRP A 386 -12.92 -7.08 -18.31
CA TRP A 386 -13.88 -6.52 -17.37
C TRP A 386 -14.71 -5.37 -17.96
N SER A 387 -14.08 -4.49 -18.73
CA SER A 387 -14.77 -3.36 -19.39
C SER A 387 -15.55 -3.75 -20.65
N GLY A 388 -15.52 -5.03 -21.05
CA GLY A 388 -16.15 -5.51 -22.28
C GLY A 388 -15.52 -4.95 -23.55
N ARG A 389 -14.28 -4.42 -23.48
CA ARG A 389 -13.55 -3.92 -24.64
C ARG A 389 -12.75 -5.08 -25.27
N PRO A 390 -12.82 -5.28 -26.59
CA PRO A 390 -11.96 -6.26 -27.24
C PRO A 390 -10.49 -5.88 -27.04
N THR A 391 -9.65 -6.89 -26.76
CA THR A 391 -8.19 -6.77 -26.76
C THR A 391 -7.73 -6.19 -28.11
N PRO A 392 -6.77 -5.24 -28.14
CA PRO A 392 -6.27 -4.65 -29.38
C PRO A 392 -5.83 -5.66 -30.44
#